data_AF-A0A6P5RN98-F1
#
_entry.id   AF-A0A6P5RN98-F1
#
_cell.length_a   1.000
_cell.length_b   1.000
_cell.length_c   1.000
_cell.angle_alpha   90.00
_cell.angle_beta   90.00
_cell.angle_gamma   90.00
#
_symmetry.space_group_name_H-M   'P 1'
#
loop_
_entity.id
_entity.type
_entity.pdbx_description
1 polymer ?
#
loop_
_entity_poly.entity_id
_entity_poly.type
_entity_poly.pdbx_seq_one_letter_code
_entity_poly.pdbx_strand_id
1 'polypeptide(L)'
;MELHFSEIIIRGNRSFYSLGRRIFDIYIQEKLVWKDFDIEKEAQGVDKEVIKELKAVEVKNKTLEIRFHWSGKGTTASPTRGTYGPLISAISLESEFPPPRDKKSKVPIVVGASVGASVLCLIFLILGILWWKGSLDSKTSREKALRELDLQTGFFTFRQIKAATNNFDLKNKIGEGGFGSVYKGILLDGTIIAVKQLSSKSKQGNREFVNEIGMISGLQH
;
A
#
# COMPACT_ATOMS: atom_id res chain seq x y z
N MET A 1 -23.11 -6.26 -40.06
CA MET A 1 -23.57 -4.88 -39.76
C MET A 1 -24.71 -4.56 -40.70
N GLU A 2 -25.77 -3.94 -40.18
CA GLU A 2 -26.94 -3.55 -40.95
C GLU A 2 -27.20 -2.05 -40.77
N LEU A 3 -27.42 -1.35 -41.88
CA LEU A 3 -27.82 0.04 -41.91
C LEU A 3 -29.25 0.12 -42.43
N HIS A 4 -30.15 0.67 -41.62
CA HIS A 4 -31.57 0.78 -41.94
C HIS A 4 -31.88 2.22 -42.37
N PHE A 5 -32.53 2.35 -43.52
CA PHE A 5 -32.90 3.64 -44.08
C PHE A 5 -34.38 3.64 -44.45
N SER A 6 -35.00 4.81 -44.32
CA SER A 6 -36.32 5.10 -44.87
C SER A 6 -36.41 6.59 -45.19
N GLU A 7 -36.91 6.94 -46.38
CA GLU A 7 -37.17 8.35 -46.72
C GLU A 7 -38.53 8.73 -46.15
N ILE A 8 -38.49 9.46 -45.03
CA ILE A 8 -39.68 9.84 -44.25
C ILE A 8 -40.01 11.33 -44.37
N ILE A 9 -39.14 12.12 -45.00
CA ILE A 9 -39.25 13.59 -45.09
C ILE A 9 -39.76 14.00 -46.46
N ILE A 10 -39.09 13.55 -47.54
CA ILE A 10 -39.50 13.81 -48.92
C ILE A 10 -40.53 12.76 -49.32
N ARG A 11 -41.82 13.04 -49.09
CA ARG A 11 -42.90 12.07 -49.31
C ARG A 11 -43.54 12.20 -50.68
N GLY A 12 -43.92 11.06 -51.26
CA GLY A 12 -44.67 10.91 -52.49
C GLY A 12 -46.15 11.24 -52.35
N ASN A 13 -46.50 12.52 -52.18
CA ASN A 13 -47.85 13.01 -52.43
C ASN A 13 -47.92 13.61 -53.86
N ARG A 14 -49.10 13.95 -54.38
CA ARG A 14 -49.25 14.56 -55.73
C ARG A 14 -48.73 16.01 -55.83
N SER A 15 -47.91 16.48 -54.89
CA SER A 15 -47.30 17.82 -54.94
C SER A 15 -45.91 17.77 -55.58
N PHE A 16 -45.38 18.94 -55.96
CA PHE A 16 -44.01 19.06 -56.46
C PHE A 16 -42.95 18.62 -55.45
N TYR A 17 -43.29 18.51 -54.16
CA TYR A 17 -42.37 18.05 -53.13
C TYR A 17 -41.92 16.60 -53.34
N SER A 18 -42.78 15.78 -53.95
CA SER A 18 -42.50 14.37 -54.28
C SER A 18 -41.37 14.17 -55.29
N LEU A 19 -40.94 15.22 -55.99
CA LEU A 19 -39.83 15.17 -56.94
C LEU A 19 -38.46 15.36 -56.26
N GLY A 20 -38.44 15.62 -54.95
CA GLY A 20 -37.20 15.80 -54.21
C GLY A 20 -36.41 14.49 -54.13
N ARG A 21 -35.08 14.58 -54.24
CA ARG A 21 -34.20 13.42 -54.11
C ARG A 21 -33.17 13.63 -53.03
N ARG A 22 -32.98 12.64 -52.17
CA ARG A 22 -31.92 12.63 -51.15
C ARG A 22 -30.81 11.68 -51.58
N ILE A 23 -29.63 12.24 -51.83
CA ILE A 23 -28.49 11.50 -52.36
C ILE A 23 -27.25 11.81 -51.53
N PHE A 24 -26.58 10.80 -51.01
CA PHE A 24 -25.35 10.95 -50.24
C PHE A 24 -24.43 9.74 -50.39
N ASP A 25 -23.17 9.91 -50.04
CA ASP A 25 -22.16 8.86 -50.04
C ASP A 25 -22.05 8.24 -48.63
N ILE A 26 -21.81 6.94 -48.57
CA ILE A 26 -21.64 6.18 -47.34
C ILE A 26 -20.23 5.58 -47.32
N TYR A 27 -19.45 5.98 -46.32
CA TYR A 27 -18.13 5.43 -46.06
C TYR A 27 -18.15 4.59 -44.79
N ILE A 28 -17.44 3.47 -44.80
CA ILE A 28 -17.27 2.59 -43.66
C ILE A 28 -15.77 2.31 -43.55
N GLN A 29 -15.18 2.58 -42.39
CA GLN A 29 -13.72 2.49 -42.18
C GLN A 29 -12.95 3.23 -43.29
N GLU A 30 -13.31 4.49 -43.54
CA GLU A 30 -12.75 5.38 -44.58
C GLU A 30 -12.94 4.95 -46.04
N LYS A 31 -13.45 3.73 -46.28
CA LYS A 31 -13.72 3.21 -47.62
C LYS A 31 -15.11 3.61 -48.08
N LEU A 32 -15.22 4.17 -49.29
CA LEU A 32 -16.51 4.41 -49.94
C LEU A 32 -17.18 3.07 -50.25
N VAL A 33 -18.32 2.79 -49.62
CA VAL A 33 -19.08 1.55 -49.80
C VAL A 33 -20.27 1.75 -50.72
N TRP A 34 -21.02 2.84 -50.53
CA TRP A 34 -22.12 3.21 -51.42
C TRP A 34 -21.97 4.65 -51.85
N LYS A 35 -21.83 4.86 -53.17
CA LYS A 35 -21.76 6.18 -53.79
C LYS A 35 -23.13 6.57 -54.31
N ASP A 36 -23.48 7.84 -54.18
CA ASP A 36 -24.73 8.41 -54.69
C ASP A 36 -25.96 7.60 -54.23
N PHE A 37 -25.95 7.18 -52.97
CA PHE A 37 -27.01 6.38 -52.37
C PHE A 37 -28.29 7.21 -52.25
N ASP A 38 -29.35 6.72 -52.90
CA ASP A 38 -30.67 7.36 -52.97
C ASP A 38 -31.69 6.44 -52.28
N ILE A 39 -32.17 6.87 -51.11
CA ILE A 39 -33.01 6.03 -50.24
C ILE A 39 -34.30 5.63 -50.94
N GLU A 40 -35.01 6.58 -51.56
CA GLU A 40 -36.30 6.33 -52.21
C GLU A 40 -36.12 5.34 -53.38
N LYS A 41 -35.07 5.55 -54.18
CA LYS A 41 -34.77 4.68 -55.31
C LYS A 41 -34.48 3.24 -54.86
N GLU A 42 -33.71 3.09 -53.79
CA GLU A 42 -33.30 1.78 -53.26
C GLU A 42 -34.45 1.08 -52.54
N ALA A 43 -35.30 1.82 -51.82
CA ALA A 43 -36.49 1.30 -51.15
C ALA A 43 -37.68 1.10 -52.10
N GLN A 44 -37.56 1.51 -53.38
CA GLN A 44 -38.65 1.51 -54.37
C GLN A 44 -39.88 2.29 -53.87
N GLY A 45 -39.64 3.44 -53.25
CA GLY A 45 -40.66 4.35 -52.74
C GLY A 45 -40.31 4.99 -51.40
N VAL A 46 -41.14 5.94 -51.00
CA VAL A 46 -41.05 6.65 -49.71
C VAL A 46 -41.69 5.85 -48.58
N ASP A 47 -41.34 6.16 -47.34
CA ASP A 47 -41.84 5.49 -46.12
C ASP A 47 -41.65 3.96 -46.13
N LYS A 48 -40.77 3.45 -47.00
CA LYS A 48 -40.37 2.05 -47.08
C LYS A 48 -38.99 1.87 -46.49
N GLU A 49 -38.81 0.76 -45.80
CA GLU A 49 -37.52 0.37 -45.26
C GLU A 49 -36.63 -0.21 -46.35
N VAL A 50 -35.36 0.22 -46.35
CA VAL A 50 -34.28 -0.47 -47.05
C VAL A 50 -33.15 -0.76 -46.07
N ILE A 51 -32.72 -2.02 -46.06
CA ILE A 51 -31.64 -2.51 -45.21
C ILE A 51 -30.41 -2.76 -46.09
N LYS A 52 -29.29 -2.15 -45.74
CA LYS A 52 -28.00 -2.42 -46.36
C LYS A 52 -27.15 -3.23 -45.39
N GLU A 53 -26.96 -4.50 -45.73
CA GLU A 53 -26.10 -5.41 -44.98
C GLU A 53 -24.66 -5.33 -45.49
N LEU A 54 -23.71 -5.23 -44.56
CA LEU A 54 -22.29 -5.42 -44.82
C LEU A 54 -21.72 -6.47 -43.86
N LYS A 55 -21.20 -7.54 -44.45
CA LYS A 55 -20.55 -8.66 -43.74
C LYS A 55 -19.05 -8.40 -43.59
N ALA A 56 -18.45 -8.96 -42.54
CA ALA A 56 -17.01 -8.95 -42.31
C ALA A 56 -16.34 -7.56 -42.35
N VAL A 57 -16.85 -6.62 -41.55
CA VAL A 57 -16.21 -5.30 -41.38
C VAL A 57 -15.04 -5.42 -40.41
N GLU A 58 -13.82 -5.23 -40.90
CA GLU A 58 -12.62 -5.25 -40.06
C GLU A 58 -12.55 -3.96 -39.21
N VAL A 59 -12.47 -4.11 -37.88
CA VAL A 59 -12.34 -2.99 -36.94
C VAL A 59 -11.00 -3.08 -36.22
N LYS A 60 -10.01 -2.29 -36.66
CA LYS A 60 -8.63 -2.36 -36.12
C LYS A 60 -8.47 -1.64 -34.78
N ASN A 61 -9.06 -0.45 -34.63
CA ASN A 61 -8.78 0.46 -33.52
C ASN A 61 -9.90 0.51 -32.47
N LYS A 62 -10.66 -0.58 -32.27
CA LYS A 62 -11.84 -0.65 -31.39
C LYS A 62 -12.98 0.34 -31.73
N THR A 63 -12.78 1.20 -32.71
CA THR A 63 -13.75 2.18 -33.19
C THR A 63 -14.21 1.79 -34.60
N LEU A 64 -15.51 1.62 -34.76
CA LEU A 64 -16.13 1.51 -36.07
C LEU A 64 -16.52 2.90 -36.56
N GLU A 65 -15.89 3.38 -37.62
CA GLU A 65 -16.26 4.65 -38.24
C GLU A 65 -17.23 4.42 -39.41
N ILE A 66 -18.37 5.09 -39.35
CA ILE A 66 -19.36 5.18 -40.42
C ILE A 66 -19.57 6.66 -40.71
N ARG A 67 -19.35 7.08 -41.96
CA ARG A 67 -19.46 8.49 -42.36
C ARG A 67 -20.48 8.62 -43.48
N PHE A 68 -21.51 9.41 -43.20
CA PHE A 68 -22.50 9.82 -44.20
C PHE A 68 -22.12 11.20 -44.74
N HIS A 69 -21.80 11.28 -46.02
CA HIS A 69 -21.29 12.50 -46.63
C HIS A 69 -22.19 12.98 -47.76
N TRP A 70 -22.66 14.21 -47.66
CA TRP A 70 -23.44 14.85 -48.71
C TRP A 70 -22.54 15.72 -49.60
N SER A 71 -22.42 15.35 -50.87
CA SER A 71 -21.55 16.00 -51.85
C SER A 71 -22.23 17.12 -52.65
N GLY A 72 -23.35 17.67 -52.17
CA GLY A 72 -24.12 18.69 -52.88
C GLY A 72 -25.14 18.14 -53.89
N LYS A 73 -25.35 16.82 -53.93
CA LYS A 73 -26.25 16.14 -54.88
C LYS A 73 -27.67 16.01 -54.35
N GLY A 74 -28.62 15.79 -55.25
CA GLY A 74 -30.05 15.71 -54.92
C GLY A 74 -30.71 17.09 -54.84
N THR A 75 -31.81 17.18 -54.12
CA THR A 75 -32.63 18.40 -54.04
C THR A 75 -32.38 19.13 -52.72
N THR A 76 -32.27 20.46 -52.80
CA THR A 76 -31.98 21.33 -51.64
C THR A 76 -33.14 22.22 -51.23
N ALA A 77 -34.20 22.27 -52.04
CA ALA A 77 -35.35 23.15 -51.88
C ALA A 77 -36.69 22.41 -51.71
N SER A 78 -36.67 21.08 -51.56
CA SER A 78 -37.86 20.26 -51.38
C SER A 78 -37.74 19.37 -50.14
N PRO A 79 -38.77 19.24 -49.30
CA PRO A 79 -40.02 20.01 -49.30
C PRO A 79 -39.85 21.49 -48.91
N THR A 80 -38.79 21.82 -48.18
CA THR A 80 -38.46 23.21 -47.84
C THR A 80 -36.98 23.46 -48.11
N ARG A 81 -36.59 24.73 -48.23
CA ARG A 81 -35.17 25.09 -48.41
C ARG A 81 -34.37 24.66 -47.20
N GLY A 82 -33.30 23.91 -47.43
CA GLY A 82 -32.48 23.32 -46.36
C GLY A 82 -32.75 21.84 -46.10
N THR A 83 -33.76 21.24 -46.72
CA THR A 83 -34.08 19.82 -46.55
C THR A 83 -33.20 18.94 -47.45
N TYR A 84 -31.90 18.83 -47.13
CA TYR A 84 -30.93 17.99 -47.82
C TYR A 84 -30.04 17.24 -46.81
N GLY A 85 -29.03 16.52 -47.29
CA GLY A 85 -28.08 15.80 -46.45
C GLY A 85 -28.48 14.33 -46.20
N PRO A 86 -27.64 13.60 -45.46
CA PRO A 86 -27.87 12.20 -45.19
C PRO A 86 -29.03 11.98 -44.20
N LEU A 87 -29.67 10.82 -44.31
CA LEU A 87 -30.72 10.36 -43.41
C LEU A 87 -30.48 8.89 -43.13
N ILE A 88 -30.63 8.48 -41.86
CA ILE A 88 -30.52 7.08 -41.43
C ILE A 88 -31.54 6.84 -40.30
N SER A 89 -32.13 5.65 -40.31
CA SER A 89 -33.19 5.28 -39.36
C SER A 89 -32.63 4.48 -38.18
N ALA A 90 -31.78 3.47 -38.45
CA ALA A 90 -31.15 2.66 -37.42
C ALA A 90 -29.84 2.01 -37.89
N ILE A 91 -29.01 1.61 -36.93
CA ILE A 91 -27.75 0.89 -37.15
C ILE A 91 -27.76 -0.34 -36.23
N SER A 92 -27.54 -1.53 -36.80
CA SER A 92 -27.43 -2.78 -36.06
C SER A 92 -26.05 -3.41 -36.27
N LEU A 93 -25.45 -3.88 -35.18
CA LEU A 93 -24.09 -4.42 -35.15
C LEU A 93 -24.10 -5.75 -34.39
N GLU A 94 -23.77 -6.81 -35.10
CA GLU A 94 -23.54 -8.13 -34.51
C GLU A 94 -22.04 -8.43 -34.56
N SER A 95 -21.47 -8.83 -33.41
CA SER A 95 -20.07 -9.24 -33.31
C SER A 95 -19.96 -10.74 -33.56
N GLU A 96 -19.14 -11.15 -34.51
CA GLU A 96 -18.85 -12.57 -34.74
C GLU A 96 -18.01 -13.21 -33.61
N PHE A 97 -17.41 -12.39 -32.74
CA PHE A 97 -16.68 -12.87 -31.59
C PHE A 97 -17.63 -13.06 -30.39
N PRO A 98 -17.49 -14.15 -29.63
CA PRO A 98 -18.23 -14.31 -28.39
C PRO A 98 -17.95 -13.10 -27.49
N PRO A 99 -18.97 -12.55 -26.80
CA PRO A 99 -18.77 -11.42 -25.92
C PRO A 99 -17.61 -11.77 -24.98
N PRO A 100 -16.66 -10.83 -24.75
CA PRO A 100 -15.59 -11.10 -23.82
C PRO A 100 -16.24 -11.57 -22.53
N ARG A 101 -15.93 -12.81 -22.10
CA ARG A 101 -16.37 -13.27 -20.78
C ARG A 101 -15.94 -12.17 -19.83
N ASP A 102 -16.89 -11.58 -19.13
CA ASP A 102 -16.63 -10.75 -17.97
C ASP A 102 -15.85 -11.63 -16.98
N LYS A 103 -14.54 -11.72 -17.19
CA LYS A 103 -13.61 -11.96 -16.11
C LYS A 103 -13.81 -10.74 -15.25
N LYS A 104 -14.78 -10.81 -14.34
CA LYS A 104 -14.80 -10.00 -13.12
C LYS A 104 -13.35 -9.98 -12.70
N SER A 105 -12.70 -8.83 -12.86
CA SER A 105 -11.34 -8.69 -12.41
C SER A 105 -11.44 -8.94 -10.91
N LYS A 106 -11.07 -10.15 -10.50
CA LYS A 106 -10.59 -10.35 -9.15
C LYS A 106 -9.26 -9.62 -9.20
N VAL A 107 -9.30 -8.30 -9.08
CA VAL A 107 -8.15 -7.54 -8.60
C VAL A 107 -7.77 -8.32 -7.34
N PRO A 108 -6.61 -8.98 -7.30
CA PRO A 108 -6.24 -9.69 -6.10
C PRO A 108 -6.20 -8.63 -5.01
N ILE A 109 -6.87 -8.92 -3.90
CA ILE A 109 -6.84 -8.15 -2.65
C ILE A 109 -5.39 -8.20 -2.15
N VAL A 110 -4.49 -7.50 -2.82
CA VAL A 110 -3.04 -7.48 -2.58
C VAL A 110 -2.56 -6.03 -2.54
N VAL A 111 -3.27 -5.10 -3.19
CA VAL A 111 -2.98 -3.66 -3.08
C VAL A 111 -3.56 -3.06 -1.78
N GLY A 112 -4.63 -3.62 -1.22
CA GLY A 112 -5.20 -3.15 0.05
C GLY A 112 -4.45 -3.65 1.30
N ALA A 113 -3.84 -4.83 1.23
CA ALA A 113 -3.11 -5.42 2.36
C ALA A 113 -1.70 -4.85 2.53
N SER A 114 -1.04 -4.45 1.44
CA SER A 114 0.34 -3.93 1.47
C SER A 114 0.45 -2.55 2.13
N VAL A 115 -0.53 -1.66 1.90
CA VAL A 115 -0.53 -0.31 2.48
C VAL A 115 -0.80 -0.37 3.99
N GLY A 116 -1.77 -1.20 4.43
CA GLY A 116 -2.08 -1.37 5.85
C GLY A 116 -0.94 -1.99 6.65
N ALA A 117 -0.28 -3.02 6.11
CA ALA A 117 0.86 -3.67 6.75
C ALA A 117 2.08 -2.72 6.86
N SER A 118 2.30 -1.86 5.87
CA SER A 118 3.39 -0.89 5.89
C SER A 118 3.23 0.16 7.00
N VAL A 119 2.01 0.70 7.17
CA VAL A 119 1.71 1.68 8.24
C VAL A 119 1.84 1.04 9.62
N LEU A 120 1.30 -0.17 9.82
CA LEU A 120 1.44 -0.89 11.08
C LEU A 120 2.92 -1.19 11.41
N CYS A 121 3.71 -1.62 10.42
CA CYS A 121 5.14 -1.87 10.60
C CYS A 121 5.90 -0.61 11.01
N LEU A 122 5.61 0.55 10.39
CA LEU A 122 6.22 1.83 10.76
C LEU A 122 5.87 2.25 12.19
N ILE A 123 4.61 2.06 12.63
CA ILE A 123 4.20 2.35 14.02
C ILE A 123 4.97 1.46 15.01
N PHE A 124 5.09 0.16 14.75
CA PHE A 124 5.86 -0.75 15.61
C PHE A 124 7.35 -0.40 15.68
N LEU A 125 7.95 0.00 14.55
CA LEU A 125 9.35 0.47 14.53
C LEU A 125 9.54 1.74 15.37
N ILE A 126 8.64 2.72 15.25
CA ILE A 126 8.70 3.96 16.04
C ILE A 126 8.55 3.65 17.54
N LEU A 127 7.58 2.80 17.92
CA LEU A 127 7.40 2.38 19.32
C LEU A 127 8.62 1.64 19.87
N GLY A 128 9.23 0.75 19.06
CA GLY A 128 10.45 0.05 19.41
C GLY A 128 11.63 0.99 19.65
N ILE A 129 11.81 2.00 18.80
CA ILE A 129 12.85 3.02 18.96
C ILE A 129 12.61 3.86 20.22
N LEU A 130 11.36 4.28 20.48
CA LEU A 130 11.02 5.06 21.67
C LEU A 130 11.26 4.26 22.96
N TRP A 131 10.85 2.99 22.99
CA TRP A 131 11.11 2.10 24.12
C TRP A 131 12.59 1.81 24.31
N TRP A 132 13.34 1.60 23.23
CA TRP A 132 14.79 1.42 23.30
C TRP A 132 15.46 2.66 23.89
N LYS A 133 15.11 3.86 23.40
CA LYS A 133 15.70 5.10 23.88
C LYS A 133 15.36 5.36 25.36
N GLY A 134 14.12 5.10 25.78
CA GLY A 134 13.71 5.23 27.19
C GLY A 134 14.36 4.19 28.11
N SER A 135 14.54 2.94 27.66
CA SER A 135 15.23 1.91 28.46
C SER A 135 16.73 2.19 28.56
N LEU A 136 17.36 2.64 27.47
CA LEU A 136 18.79 2.98 27.45
C LEU A 136 19.08 4.12 28.43
N ASP A 137 18.28 5.18 28.39
CA ASP A 137 18.42 6.33 29.28
C ASP A 137 18.22 5.94 30.76
N SER A 138 17.26 5.06 31.04
CA SER A 138 17.05 4.53 32.40
C SER A 138 18.23 3.70 32.91
N LYS A 139 18.88 2.91 32.04
CA LYS A 139 20.05 2.10 32.39
C LYS A 139 21.25 2.99 32.68
N THR A 140 21.52 3.96 31.83
CA THR A 140 22.63 4.91 32.00
C THR A 140 22.44 5.78 33.25
N SER A 141 21.21 6.26 33.51
CA SER A 141 20.89 7.03 34.71
C SER A 141 21.08 6.22 35.99
N ARG A 142 20.68 4.94 36.02
CA ARG A 142 20.89 4.05 37.17
C ARG A 142 22.37 3.76 37.43
N GLU A 143 23.15 3.57 36.38
CA GLU A 143 24.59 3.35 36.51
C GLU A 143 25.29 4.59 37.07
N LYS A 144 24.91 5.78 36.61
CA LYS A 144 25.44 7.05 37.11
C LYS A 144 25.07 7.28 38.59
N ALA A 145 23.83 7.02 38.96
CA ALA A 145 23.39 7.10 40.36
C ALA A 145 24.13 6.11 41.28
N LEU A 146 24.45 4.91 40.81
CA LEU A 146 25.25 3.94 41.56
C LEU A 146 26.70 4.40 41.74
N ARG A 147 27.29 5.06 40.73
CA ARG A 147 28.64 5.64 40.81
C ARG A 147 28.71 6.81 41.80
N GLU A 148 27.66 7.64 41.84
CA GLU A 148 27.58 8.77 42.79
C GLU A 148 27.47 8.29 44.25
N LEU A 149 26.69 7.23 44.50
CA LEU A 149 26.57 6.62 45.83
C LEU A 149 27.88 5.97 46.34
N ASP A 150 28.69 5.41 45.43
CA ASP A 150 29.99 4.78 45.73
C ASP A 150 30.98 5.75 46.37
N LEU A 151 30.92 7.04 46.00
CA LEU A 151 31.86 8.07 46.44
C LEU A 151 31.53 8.68 47.81
N GLN A 152 30.27 8.66 48.25
CA GLN A 152 29.83 9.50 49.39
C GLN A 152 29.67 8.79 50.73
N THR A 153 29.51 7.46 50.80
CA THR A 153 28.83 6.91 52.01
C THR A 153 29.57 5.82 52.78
N GLY A 154 30.69 5.26 52.32
CA GLY A 154 31.42 4.20 53.07
C GLY A 154 30.62 2.90 53.32
N PHE A 155 29.39 2.80 52.80
CA PHE A 155 28.52 1.65 52.84
C PHE A 155 28.40 1.04 51.44
N PHE A 156 28.70 -0.25 51.30
CA PHE A 156 28.63 -0.98 50.03
C PHE A 156 27.51 -2.01 50.05
N THR A 157 26.71 -2.07 48.99
CA THR A 157 25.71 -3.12 48.83
C THR A 157 26.37 -4.46 48.51
N PHE A 158 25.75 -5.58 48.91
CA PHE A 158 26.26 -6.91 48.60
C PHE A 158 26.49 -7.14 47.10
N ARG A 159 25.63 -6.56 46.23
CA ARG A 159 25.77 -6.65 44.77
C ARG A 159 27.04 -5.96 44.27
N GLN A 160 27.42 -4.82 44.86
CA GLN A 160 28.67 -4.11 44.53
C GLN A 160 29.88 -4.94 44.96
N ILE A 161 29.86 -5.45 46.20
CA ILE A 161 30.94 -6.32 46.71
C ILE A 161 31.10 -7.58 45.85
N LYS A 162 29.99 -8.18 45.44
CA LYS A 162 29.98 -9.32 44.51
C LYS A 162 30.56 -8.95 43.15
N ALA A 163 30.26 -7.77 42.60
CA ALA A 163 30.85 -7.32 41.34
C ALA A 163 32.36 -7.04 41.48
N ALA A 164 32.76 -6.32 42.53
CA ALA A 164 34.15 -5.94 42.78
C ALA A 164 35.07 -7.15 42.94
N THR A 165 34.58 -8.24 43.55
CA THR A 165 35.34 -9.49 43.76
C THR A 165 35.23 -10.50 42.62
N ASN A 166 34.56 -10.15 41.52
CA ASN A 166 34.18 -11.08 40.45
C ASN A 166 33.44 -12.32 40.98
N ASN A 167 32.40 -12.08 41.79
CA ASN A 167 31.59 -13.09 42.46
C ASN A 167 32.40 -13.99 43.40
N PHE A 168 33.32 -13.40 44.18
CA PHE A 168 34.21 -14.13 45.10
C PHE A 168 35.01 -15.23 44.37
N ASP A 169 35.56 -14.91 43.20
CA ASP A 169 36.37 -15.83 42.40
C ASP A 169 37.58 -16.32 43.21
N LEU A 170 37.85 -17.63 43.17
CA LEU A 170 39.00 -18.23 43.84
C LEU A 170 40.33 -17.63 43.35
N LYS A 171 40.39 -17.15 42.11
CA LYS A 171 41.58 -16.44 41.58
C LYS A 171 41.88 -15.16 42.32
N ASN A 172 40.86 -14.53 42.90
CA ASN A 172 40.98 -13.30 43.67
C ASN A 172 41.12 -13.56 45.17
N LYS A 173 41.14 -14.82 45.62
CA LYS A 173 41.34 -15.15 47.02
C LYS A 173 42.77 -14.85 47.42
N ILE A 174 42.93 -13.95 48.39
CA ILE A 174 44.22 -13.49 48.90
C ILE A 174 44.57 -14.09 50.27
N GLY A 175 43.60 -14.73 50.95
CA GLY A 175 43.85 -15.42 52.22
C GLY A 175 42.64 -16.20 52.72
N GLU A 176 42.88 -17.09 53.68
CA GLU A 176 41.85 -17.81 54.42
C GLU A 176 42.30 -18.00 55.87
N GLY A 177 41.37 -17.82 56.81
CA GLY A 177 41.59 -18.10 58.22
C GLY A 177 40.32 -18.60 58.89
N GLY A 178 40.34 -18.73 60.23
CA GLY A 178 39.21 -19.28 61.00
C GLY A 178 37.89 -18.53 60.83
N PHE A 179 37.94 -17.27 60.40
CA PHE A 179 36.76 -16.42 60.19
C PHE A 179 36.28 -16.36 58.74
N GLY A 180 36.93 -17.05 57.80
CA GLY A 180 36.53 -17.10 56.39
C GLY A 180 37.63 -16.70 55.41
N SER A 181 37.22 -16.50 54.15
CA SER A 181 38.13 -16.22 53.03
C SER A 181 38.17 -14.73 52.73
N VAL A 182 39.36 -14.20 52.44
CA VAL A 182 39.57 -12.81 52.03
C VAL A 182 39.82 -12.76 50.53
N TYR A 183 39.10 -11.89 49.84
CA TYR A 183 39.18 -11.72 48.39
C TYR A 183 39.65 -10.31 48.05
N LYS A 184 40.52 -10.19 47.05
CA LYS A 184 40.83 -8.93 46.39
C LYS A 184 39.64 -8.50 45.54
N GLY A 185 39.19 -7.27 45.71
CA GLY A 185 38.19 -6.64 44.86
C GLY A 185 38.72 -5.36 44.24
N ILE A 186 38.13 -4.94 43.13
CA ILE A 186 38.37 -3.64 42.50
C ILE A 186 37.02 -2.95 42.36
N LEU A 187 36.87 -1.79 42.99
CA LEU A 187 35.68 -0.95 42.88
C LEU A 187 35.59 -0.31 41.48
N LEU A 188 34.44 0.31 41.16
CA LEU A 188 34.21 0.87 39.82
C LEU A 188 35.11 2.06 39.48
N ASP A 189 35.63 2.73 40.50
CA ASP A 189 36.60 3.83 40.42
C ASP A 189 38.06 3.34 40.28
N GLY A 190 38.29 2.03 40.34
CA GLY A 190 39.62 1.42 40.29
C GLY A 190 40.26 1.23 41.67
N THR A 191 39.60 1.62 42.76
CA THR A 191 40.10 1.44 44.12
C THR A 191 40.19 -0.05 44.45
N ILE A 192 41.38 -0.48 44.89
CA ILE A 192 41.63 -1.87 45.29
C ILE A 192 41.17 -2.05 46.73
N ILE A 193 40.29 -3.03 46.96
CA ILE A 193 39.74 -3.35 48.28
C ILE A 193 40.04 -4.80 48.66
N ALA A 194 40.03 -5.10 49.96
CA ALA A 194 40.02 -6.46 50.48
C ALA A 194 38.66 -6.75 51.10
N VAL A 195 37.99 -7.81 50.64
CA VAL A 195 36.66 -8.21 51.08
C VAL A 195 36.78 -9.51 51.87
N LYS A 196 36.55 -9.45 53.18
CA LYS A 196 36.48 -10.63 54.04
C LYS A 196 35.07 -11.24 53.94
N GLN A 197 34.97 -12.41 53.33
CA GLN A 197 33.74 -13.21 53.30
C GLN A 197 33.76 -14.19 54.46
N LEU A 198 32.80 -14.04 55.37
CA LEU A 198 32.66 -14.93 56.50
C LEU A 198 31.98 -16.23 56.07
N SER A 199 32.50 -17.37 56.56
CA SER A 199 31.92 -18.68 56.25
C SER A 199 30.84 -19.06 57.26
N SER A 200 29.72 -19.61 56.80
CA SER A 200 28.59 -20.03 57.64
C SER A 200 28.80 -21.40 58.33
N LYS A 201 30.00 -21.99 58.25
CA LYS A 201 30.26 -23.38 58.69
C LYS A 201 30.41 -23.58 60.21
N SER A 202 30.15 -22.56 61.03
CA SER A 202 30.21 -22.65 62.49
C SER A 202 28.96 -22.03 63.12
N LYS A 203 28.21 -22.83 63.92
CA LYS A 203 27.10 -22.34 64.77
C LYS A 203 27.58 -21.35 65.86
N GLN A 204 28.89 -21.27 66.08
CA GLN A 204 29.55 -20.35 67.02
C GLN A 204 29.94 -19.01 66.36
N GLY A 205 30.15 -19.01 65.03
CA GLY A 205 30.67 -17.86 64.29
C GLY A 205 29.75 -16.64 64.21
N ASN A 206 28.43 -16.81 64.29
CA ASN A 206 27.50 -15.67 64.18
C ASN A 206 27.52 -14.76 65.43
N ARG A 207 27.82 -15.32 66.61
CA ARG A 207 27.96 -14.56 67.87
C ARG A 207 29.32 -13.90 67.98
N GLU A 208 30.38 -14.60 67.55
CA GLU A 208 31.74 -14.05 67.45
C GLU A 208 31.80 -12.92 66.40
N PHE A 209 31.04 -13.04 65.31
CA PHE A 209 30.89 -12.01 64.28
C PHE A 209 30.30 -10.71 64.79
N VAL A 210 29.21 -10.76 65.57
CA VAL A 210 28.60 -9.57 66.17
C VAL A 210 29.53 -8.93 67.21
N ASN A 211 30.30 -9.74 67.96
CA ASN A 211 31.29 -9.23 68.90
C ASN A 211 32.48 -8.53 68.21
N GLU A 212 32.97 -9.05 67.09
CA GLU A 212 34.09 -8.44 66.35
C GLU A 212 33.66 -7.16 65.63
N ILE A 213 32.46 -7.11 65.03
CA ILE A 213 31.87 -5.86 64.50
C ILE A 213 31.67 -4.84 65.63
N GLY A 214 31.18 -5.27 66.79
CA GLY A 214 31.01 -4.42 67.97
C GLY A 214 32.32 -3.82 68.49
N MET A 215 33.41 -4.59 68.48
CA MET A 215 34.74 -4.08 68.87
C MET A 215 35.33 -3.11 67.85
N ILE A 216 35.18 -3.38 66.54
CA ILE A 216 35.74 -2.52 65.48
C ILE A 216 34.95 -1.20 65.37
N SER A 217 33.63 -1.21 65.59
CA SER A 217 32.83 0.03 65.68
C SER A 217 33.10 0.87 66.92
N GLY A 218 33.67 0.30 67.99
CA GLY A 218 33.99 0.99 69.24
C GLY A 218 35.35 1.70 69.27
N LEU A 219 36.19 1.48 68.25
CA LEU A 219 37.49 2.14 68.08
C LEU A 219 37.41 3.22 67.00
N GLN A 220 36.51 4.20 67.20
CA GLN A 220 36.69 5.53 66.62
C GLN A 220 37.44 6.38 67.65
N HIS A 221 38.69 6.73 67.34
CA HIS A 221 39.42 7.78 68.04
C HIS A 221 40.10 8.70 67.03
#